data_AF-K9PN59-F1
#
_entry.id   AF-K9PN59-F1
#
_cell.length_a   1.000
_cell.length_b   1.000
_cell.length_c   1.000
_cell.angle_alpha   90.00
_cell.angle_beta   90.00
_cell.angle_gamma   90.00
#
_symmetry.space_group_name_H-M   'P 1'
#
loop_
_entity.id
_entity.type
_entity.pdbx_description
1 polymer ?
#
loop_
_entity_poly.entity_id
_entity_poly.type
_entity_poly.pdbx_seq_one_letter_code
_entity_poly.pdbx_strand_id
1 'polypeptide(L)' 'MNIKERILQELEHSSDILLEEFLDFILFTKQRRQTPADYKPIWEVAADLTQDIPPEILETLPTDGAEQHDHYLYGTPKH' A
#
# COMPACT_ATOMS: atom_id res chain seq x y z
N MET A 1 9.26 27.36 25.51
CA MET A 1 9.49 27.23 24.07
C MET A 1 8.62 26.10 23.54
N ASN A 2 7.75 26.39 22.58
CA ASN A 2 6.84 25.43 21.95
C ASN A 2 7.61 24.58 20.91
N ILE A 3 7.20 23.33 20.70
CA ILE A 3 7.76 22.44 19.67
C ILE A 3 7.77 23.11 18.30
N LYS A 4 6.71 23.86 17.96
CA LYS A 4 6.62 24.59 16.68
C LYS A 4 7.71 25.66 16.55
N GLU A 5 7.95 26.41 17.61
CA GLU A 5 8.97 27.48 17.63
C GLU A 5 10.37 26.89 17.49
N ARG A 6 10.64 25.77 18.16
CA ARG A 6 11.93 25.09 18.04
C ARG A 6 12.16 24.54 16.64
N ILE A 7 11.15 23.96 16.00
CA ILE A 7 11.25 23.48 14.61
C ILE A 7 11.58 24.64 13.66
N LEU A 8 10.89 25.78 13.81
CA LEU A 8 11.14 26.95 12.95
C LEU A 8 12.59 27.46 13.09
N GLN A 9 13.12 27.50 14.30
CA GLN A 9 14.51 27.90 14.55
C GLN A 9 15.53 26.95 13.89
N GLU A 10 15.31 25.63 13.98
CA GLU A 10 16.22 24.66 13.36
C GLU A 10 16.15 24.71 11.82
N LEU A 11 14.96 24.95 11.27
CA LEU A 11 14.79 25.09 9.81
C LEU A 11 15.46 26.36 9.26
N GLU A 12 15.48 27.47 10.00
CA GLU A 12 16.16 28.71 9.58
C GLU A 12 17.68 28.55 9.42
N HIS A 13 18.30 27.63 10.17
CA HIS A 13 19.74 27.39 10.13
C HIS A 13 20.14 26.11 9.38
N SER A 14 19.16 25.44 8.76
CA SER A 14 19.38 24.19 8.02
C SER A 14 19.83 24.45 6.57
N SER A 15 20.54 23.48 6.00
CA SER A 15 20.89 23.49 4.58
C SER A 15 19.71 23.06 3.70
N ASP A 16 19.71 23.47 2.43
CA ASP A 16 18.65 23.13 1.46
C ASP A 16 18.40 21.62 1.36
N ILE A 17 19.46 20.81 1.43
CA ILE A 17 19.38 19.33 1.42
C ILE A 17 18.52 18.81 2.58
N LEU A 18 18.76 19.31 3.80
CA LEU A 18 17.98 18.90 4.98
C LEU A 18 16.55 19.42 4.92
N LEU A 19 16.33 20.59 4.31
CA LEU A 19 15.00 21.15 4.10
C LEU A 19 14.19 20.29 3.11
N GLU A 20 14.81 19.79 2.05
CA GLU A 20 14.20 18.85 1.10
C GLU A 20 13.83 17.52 1.79
N GLU A 21 14.76 16.89 2.51
CA GLU A 21 14.49 15.65 3.24
C GLU A 21 13.38 15.82 4.30
N PHE A 22 13.38 16.95 5.01
CA PHE A 22 12.35 17.26 5.98
C PHE A 22 10.99 17.48 5.32
N LEU A 23 10.95 18.19 4.18
CA LEU A 23 9.74 18.38 3.41
C LEU A 23 9.16 17.03 2.97
N ASP A 24 9.98 16.17 2.39
CA ASP A 24 9.59 14.82 1.96
C ASP A 24 9.02 14.00 3.12
N PHE A 25 9.66 14.05 4.28
CA PHE A 25 9.17 13.39 5.49
C PHE A 25 7.80 13.92 5.93
N ILE A 26 7.60 15.24 5.92
CA ILE A 26 6.32 15.85 6.30
C ILE A 26 5.22 15.51 5.28
N LEU A 27 5.53 15.53 3.98
CA LEU A 27 4.58 15.16 2.92
C LEU A 27 4.19 13.69 3.04
N PHE A 28 5.17 12.80 3.23
CA PHE A 28 4.95 11.38 3.47
C PHE A 28 4.07 11.11 4.70
N THR A 29 4.36 11.76 5.83
CA THR A 29 3.59 11.57 7.06
C THR A 29 2.17 12.12 6.95
N LYS A 30 1.96 13.22 6.19
CA LYS A 30 0.61 13.71 5.87
C LYS A 30 -0.16 12.71 5.01
N GLN A 31 0.44 12.21 3.93
CA GLN A 31 -0.19 11.21 3.05
C GLN A 31 -0.60 9.95 3.82
N ARG A 32 0.29 9.44 4.68
CA ARG A 32 0.01 8.27 5.53
C ARG A 32 -1.11 8.48 6.54
N ARG A 33 -1.31 9.69 7.03
CA ARG A 33 -2.41 10.01 7.97
C ARG A 33 -3.72 10.32 7.24
N GLN A 34 -3.65 10.60 5.94
CA GLN A 34 -4.80 10.78 5.07
C GLN A 34 -5.34 9.44 4.53
N THR A 35 -4.58 8.34 4.62
CA THR A 35 -5.16 7.00 4.42
C THR A 35 -6.29 6.84 5.44
N PRO A 36 -7.55 6.71 4.99
CA PRO A 36 -8.68 6.61 5.91
C PRO A 36 -8.47 5.39 6.81
N ALA A 37 -8.90 5.50 8.07
CA ALA A 37 -8.86 4.40 9.02
C ALA A 37 -9.62 3.15 8.54
N ASP A 38 -10.46 3.30 7.51
CA ASP A 38 -11.21 2.25 6.82
C ASP A 38 -10.45 1.57 5.66
N TYR A 39 -9.16 1.84 5.47
CA TYR A 39 -8.38 1.09 4.47
C TYR A 39 -8.18 -0.35 4.95
N LYS A 40 -9.04 -1.25 4.46
CA LYS A 40 -8.84 -2.69 4.60
C LYS A 40 -7.65 -3.12 3.74
N PRO A 41 -6.70 -3.87 4.29
CA PRO A 41 -5.64 -4.46 3.48
C PRO A 41 -6.22 -5.40 2.41
N ILE A 42 -5.48 -5.59 1.31
CA ILE A 42 -5.96 -6.34 0.13
C ILE A 42 -6.43 -7.76 0.50
N TRP A 43 -5.80 -8.41 1.49
CA TRP A 43 -6.21 -9.74 1.94
C TRP A 43 -7.55 -9.75 2.70
N GLU A 44 -7.89 -8.69 3.44
CA GLU A 44 -9.21 -8.56 4.08
C GLU A 44 -10.30 -8.31 3.03
N VAL A 45 -9.99 -7.48 2.02
CA VAL A 45 -10.88 -7.28 0.88
C VAL A 45 -11.12 -8.61 0.14
N ALA A 46 -10.07 -9.39 -0.09
CA ALA A 46 -10.20 -10.71 -0.72
C ALA A 46 -11.06 -11.67 0.11
N ALA A 47 -10.89 -11.69 1.44
CA ALA A 47 -11.68 -12.52 2.34
C ALA A 47 -13.16 -12.12 2.35
N ASP A 48 -13.47 -10.82 2.33
CA ASP A 48 -14.83 -10.31 2.23
C ASP A 48 -15.51 -10.76 0.92
N LEU A 49 -14.76 -10.74 -0.20
CA LEU A 49 -15.28 -11.13 -1.52
C LEU A 49 -15.55 -12.63 -1.64
N THR A 50 -14.79 -13.47 -0.94
CA THR A 50 -14.91 -14.93 -1.02
C THR A 50 -15.85 -15.53 0.03
N GLN A 51 -16.35 -14.72 0.97
CA GLN A 51 -17.18 -15.18 2.09
C GLN A 51 -18.46 -15.92 1.63
N ASP A 52 -19.05 -15.50 0.52
CA ASP A 52 -20.30 -16.05 0.00
C ASP A 52 -20.08 -17.23 -0.99
N ILE A 53 -18.83 -17.64 -1.22
CA ILE A 53 -18.50 -18.74 -2.13
C ILE A 53 -18.62 -20.09 -1.39
N PRO A 54 -19.43 -21.04 -1.90
CA PRO A 54 -19.52 -22.38 -1.31
C PRO A 54 -18.18 -23.12 -1.33
N PRO A 55 -17.88 -23.93 -0.30
CA PRO A 55 -16.61 -24.64 -0.19
C PRO A 55 -16.35 -25.59 -1.37
N GLU A 56 -17.41 -26.18 -1.94
CA GLU A 56 -17.31 -27.08 -3.08
C GLU A 56 -16.77 -26.37 -4.34
N ILE A 57 -17.04 -25.07 -4.48
CA ILE A 57 -16.53 -24.26 -5.60
C ILE A 57 -15.08 -23.87 -5.34
N LEU A 58 -14.71 -23.58 -4.08
CA LEU A 58 -13.33 -23.29 -3.72
C LEU A 58 -12.40 -24.48 -3.99
N GLU A 59 -12.91 -25.71 -3.82
CA GLU A 59 -12.17 -26.94 -4.15
C GLU A 59 -11.90 -27.12 -5.65
N THR A 60 -12.66 -26.43 -6.52
CA THR A 60 -12.42 -26.46 -7.97
C THR A 60 -11.39 -25.43 -8.45
N LEU A 61 -10.91 -24.56 -7.56
CA LEU A 61 -9.94 -23.53 -7.92
C LEU A 61 -8.55 -24.15 -8.23
N PRO A 62 -7.76 -23.53 -9.11
CA PRO A 62 -6.38 -23.91 -9.32
C PRO A 62 -5.57 -23.85 -8.01
N THR A 63 -4.64 -24.80 -7.82
CA THR A 63 -3.83 -24.94 -6.60
C THR A 63 -3.11 -23.65 -6.17
N ASP A 64 -2.77 -22.78 -7.11
CA ASP A 64 -2.07 -21.50 -6.89
C ASP A 64 -2.88 -20.29 -7.38
N GLY A 65 -4.17 -20.49 -7.68
CA GLY A 65 -5.10 -19.43 -8.04
C GLY A 65 -4.94 -18.86 -9.45
N ALA A 66 -4.15 -19.47 -10.33
CA ALA A 66 -4.07 -19.07 -11.73
C ALA A 66 -4.31 -20.25 -12.68
N GLU A 67 -5.22 -20.07 -13.62
CA GLU A 67 -5.52 -21.06 -14.67
C GLU A 67 -4.45 -21.02 -15.79
N GLN A 68 -3.84 -19.85 -15.95
CA GLN A 68 -2.99 -19.34 -17.03
C GLN A 68 -1.46 -19.34 -16.86
N HIS A 69 -0.81 -20.13 -15.99
CA HIS A 69 0.58 -19.83 -15.58
C HIS A 69 1.55 -19.60 -16.73
N ASP A 70 1.57 -20.50 -17.70
CA ASP A 70 2.48 -20.40 -18.83
C ASP A 70 2.23 -19.14 -19.67
N HIS A 71 0.96 -18.72 -19.77
CA HIS A 71 0.61 -17.47 -20.45
C HIS A 71 1.14 -16.26 -19.70
N TYR A 72 0.99 -16.24 -18.37
CA TYR A 72 1.39 -15.08 -17.56
C TYR A 72 2.90 -15.05 -17.26
N LEU A 73 3.59 -16.19 -17.27
CA LEU A 73 5.04 -16.31 -17.07
C LEU A 73 5.83 -16.23 -18.37
N TYR A 74 5.33 -16.84 -19.45
CA TYR A 74 6.07 -17.03 -20.70
C TYR A 74 5.40 -16.42 -21.93
N GLY A 75 4.23 -15.80 -21.78
CA GLY A 75 3.53 -15.15 -22.90
C GLY A 75 3.00 -16.12 -23.95
N THR A 76 2.83 -17.40 -23.61
CA THR A 76 2.28 -18.39 -24.54
C THR A 76 0.84 -18.03 -24.92
N PRO A 77 0.40 -18.24 -26.18
CA PRO A 77 -0.94 -17.87 -26.60
C PRO A 77 -2.01 -18.62 -25.79
N LYS A 78 -3.09 -17.91 -25.43
CA LYS A 78 -4.24 -18.51 -24.74
C LYS A 78 -4.92 -19.53 -25.66
N HIS A 79 -5.17 -20.73 -25.16
CA HIS A 79 -6.00 -21.73 -25.82
C HIS A 79 -7.47 -21.56 -25.46
#